data_AF-A0A920VWK3-F1
#
_entry.id   AF-A0A920VWK3-F1
#
_cell.length_a   1.000
_cell.length_b   1.000
_cell.length_c   1.000
_cell.angle_alpha   90.00
_cell.angle_beta   90.00
_cell.angle_gamma   90.00
#
_symmetry.space_group_name_H-M   'P 1'
#
loop_
_entity.id
_entity.type
_entity.pdbx_description
1 polymer ?
#
loop_
_entity_poly.entity_id
_entity_poly.type
_entity_poly.pdbx_seq_one_letter_code
_entity_poly.pdbx_strand_id
1 'polypeptide(L)'
;MSQVIPTKTIKDNGTIAIRNGIKPNNNKDIFPKGNRIGLGSHSFTPKFKEVKSIVKENHLNTVCEEAMCPNINECWSHGTATFMLLGDVCTRACKFCAVDTGNPRGRLDKKEPYKVALSIKKMSLKYAVLTSVNRDDLADGGARHYSNTIKAVKEVCPKVMVEALTPDFEGKNRSISILLSSNLDVFAQNVETVERLTLRVRDPRAGYQQTLNVLEKAKKFNPDVLTKTSLMLGLGKQQKRLSRPWWMLTLLAWRF
;
A
#
# COMPACT_ATOMS: atom_id res chain seq x y z
N MET A 1 -27.81 8.94 15.29
CA MET A 1 -26.80 8.49 14.32
C MET A 1 -26.25 9.72 13.60
N SER A 2 -25.07 10.21 13.96
CA SER A 2 -24.43 11.29 13.21
C SER A 2 -24.03 10.75 11.83
N GLN A 3 -24.65 11.28 10.77
CA GLN A 3 -24.12 11.12 9.40
C GLN A 3 -22.70 11.68 9.43
N VAL A 4 -21.70 10.82 9.25
CA VAL A 4 -20.32 11.28 9.09
C VAL A 4 -20.28 11.94 7.71
N ILE A 5 -20.37 13.26 7.66
CA ILE A 5 -20.25 14.02 6.41
C ILE A 5 -18.78 13.92 5.97
N PRO A 6 -18.48 13.28 4.82
CA PRO A 6 -17.10 13.16 4.36
C PRO A 6 -16.53 14.55 4.06
N THR A 7 -15.43 14.91 4.72
CA THR A 7 -14.73 16.17 4.48
C THR A 7 -14.04 16.13 3.12
N LYS A 8 -14.47 17.00 2.20
CA LYS A 8 -13.76 17.22 0.93
C LYS A 8 -12.48 18.02 1.18
N THR A 9 -11.39 17.61 0.55
CA THR A 9 -10.08 18.28 0.58
C THR A 9 -9.57 18.51 -0.83
N ILE A 10 -8.73 19.54 -1.00
CA ILE A 10 -7.98 19.79 -2.23
C ILE A 10 -6.52 19.49 -1.91
N LYS A 11 -5.93 18.53 -2.61
CA LYS A 11 -4.51 18.18 -2.50
C LYS A 11 -3.64 19.23 -3.18
N ASP A 12 -2.34 19.24 -2.86
CA ASP A 12 -1.36 20.16 -3.45
C ASP A 12 -1.32 20.11 -4.99
N ASN A 13 -1.57 18.93 -5.56
CA ASN A 13 -1.65 18.75 -7.01
C ASN A 13 -3.01 19.15 -7.61
N GLY A 14 -3.88 19.80 -6.85
CA GLY A 14 -5.23 20.24 -7.23
C GLY A 14 -6.28 19.14 -7.33
N THR A 15 -6.00 17.92 -6.84
CA THR A 15 -6.97 16.82 -6.84
C THR A 15 -7.98 17.01 -5.72
N ILE A 16 -9.28 16.92 -6.05
CA ILE A 16 -10.35 16.92 -5.06
C ILE A 16 -10.52 15.49 -4.54
N ALA A 17 -10.44 15.32 -3.22
CA ALA A 17 -10.55 14.02 -2.58
C ALA A 17 -11.45 14.05 -1.34
N ILE A 18 -11.89 12.87 -0.93
CA ILE A 18 -12.58 12.62 0.34
C ILE A 18 -11.52 12.18 1.35
N ARG A 19 -11.36 12.96 2.43
CA ARG A 19 -10.34 12.73 3.44
C ARG A 19 -10.54 11.42 4.21
N ASN A 20 -9.44 10.77 4.58
CA ASN A 20 -9.36 9.58 5.43
C ASN A 20 -10.14 8.37 4.89
N GLY A 21 -10.39 8.35 3.57
CA GLY A 21 -11.18 7.30 2.94
C GLY A 21 -12.61 7.17 3.49
N ILE A 22 -13.12 8.12 4.28
CA ILE A 22 -14.39 7.96 5.03
C ILE A 22 -15.52 7.69 4.05
N LYS A 23 -16.15 6.51 4.19
CA LYS A 23 -17.33 6.10 3.43
C LYS A 23 -18.49 5.82 4.37
N PRO A 24 -19.75 6.09 3.95
CA PRO A 24 -20.91 5.48 4.58
C PRO A 24 -20.70 3.96 4.58
N ASN A 25 -20.57 3.39 5.77
CA ASN A 25 -20.35 1.96 5.91
C ASN A 25 -21.47 1.36 6.74
N ASN A 26 -22.43 0.73 6.07
CA ASN A 26 -23.51 -0.04 6.73
C ASN A 26 -22.97 -1.30 7.43
N ASN A 27 -21.68 -1.63 7.23
CA ASN A 27 -21.02 -2.79 7.82
C ASN A 27 -20.17 -2.45 9.06
N LYS A 28 -20.58 -1.50 9.91
CA LYS A 28 -19.83 -1.14 11.14
C LYS A 28 -19.53 -2.37 12.01
N ASP A 29 -20.45 -3.31 12.00
CA ASP A 29 -20.44 -4.61 12.68
C ASP A 29 -19.30 -5.56 12.28
N ILE A 30 -18.64 -5.31 11.15
CA ILE A 30 -17.53 -6.16 10.65
C ILE A 30 -16.20 -5.73 11.26
N PHE A 31 -16.06 -4.45 11.59
CA PHE A 31 -14.82 -3.91 12.14
C PHE A 31 -14.88 -3.97 13.66
N PRO A 32 -13.89 -4.56 14.34
CA PRO A 32 -13.89 -4.61 15.79
C PRO A 32 -13.96 -3.20 16.38
N LYS A 33 -14.74 -3.03 17.45
CA LYS A 33 -14.67 -1.84 18.29
C LYS A 33 -13.31 -1.86 18.98
N GLY A 34 -12.37 -1.07 18.48
CA GLY A 34 -11.00 -1.08 18.99
C GLY A 34 -10.94 -0.56 20.43
N ASN A 35 -10.32 -1.33 21.33
CA ASN A 35 -9.69 -0.74 22.50
C ASN A 35 -8.46 0.02 21.98
N ARG A 36 -8.38 1.32 22.24
CA ARG A 36 -7.16 2.11 22.03
C ARG A 36 -6.13 1.61 23.02
N ILE A 37 -5.35 0.61 22.64
CA ILE A 37 -4.12 0.30 23.37
C ILE A 37 -3.22 1.49 23.09
N GLY A 38 -2.92 2.26 24.14
CA GLY A 38 -2.03 3.40 24.05
C GLY A 38 -0.72 2.93 23.44
N LEU A 39 -0.43 3.41 22.23
CA LEU A 39 0.92 3.32 21.69
C LEU A 39 1.79 4.09 22.67
N GLY A 40 2.66 3.38 23.39
CA GLY A 40 3.53 4.00 24.38
C GLY A 40 4.25 5.19 23.76
N SER A 41 4.57 6.19 24.57
CA SER A 41 5.35 7.36 24.13
C SER A 41 6.75 6.90 23.71
N HIS A 42 6.92 6.53 22.44
CA HIS A 42 8.22 6.16 21.91
C HIS A 42 8.96 7.44 21.51
N SER A 43 10.10 7.69 22.15
CA SER A 43 10.96 8.84 21.87
C SER A 43 11.41 8.85 20.41
N PHE A 44 11.27 9.98 19.73
CA PHE A 44 11.70 10.15 18.35
C PHE A 44 13.23 10.06 18.25
N THR A 45 13.73 8.95 17.72
CA THR A 45 15.17 8.75 17.47
C THR A 45 15.71 9.73 16.40
N PRO A 46 17.03 9.98 16.36
CA PRO A 46 17.65 10.72 15.26
C PRO A 46 17.31 10.14 13.88
N LYS A 47 17.30 8.80 13.75
CA LYS A 47 16.98 8.11 12.49
C LYS A 47 15.55 8.38 12.04
N PHE A 48 14.58 8.41 12.97
CA PHE A 48 13.21 8.81 12.67
C PHE A 48 13.16 10.22 12.06
N LYS A 49 13.83 11.19 12.68
CA LYS A 49 13.85 12.59 12.20
C LYS A 49 14.50 12.70 10.82
N GLU A 50 15.57 11.94 10.59
CA GLU A 50 16.25 11.86 9.29
C GLU A 50 15.29 11.34 8.21
N VAL A 51 14.65 10.19 8.42
CA VAL A 51 13.68 9.62 7.46
C VAL A 51 12.54 10.59 7.20
N LYS A 52 12.00 11.22 8.25
CA LYS A 52 10.94 12.23 8.12
C LYS A 52 11.37 13.42 7.27
N SER A 53 12.59 13.92 7.46
CA SER A 53 13.14 15.02 6.67
C SER A 53 13.28 14.63 5.20
N ILE A 54 13.82 13.43 4.93
CA ILE A 54 14.03 12.92 3.57
C ILE A 54 12.71 12.80 2.82
N VAL A 55 11.69 12.20 3.43
CA VAL A 55 10.36 12.04 2.83
C VAL A 55 9.76 13.42 2.49
N LYS A 56 9.83 14.36 3.44
CA LYS A 56 9.30 15.71 3.28
C LYS A 56 10.04 16.51 2.20
N GLU A 57 11.37 16.52 2.23
CA GLU A 57 12.23 17.25 1.27
C GLU A 57 12.02 16.77 -0.17
N ASN A 58 11.76 15.47 -0.36
CA ASN A 58 11.56 14.90 -1.69
C ASN A 58 10.10 14.94 -2.17
N HIS A 59 9.18 15.48 -1.36
CA HIS A 59 7.74 15.47 -1.63
C HIS A 59 7.22 14.05 -1.95
N LEU A 60 7.62 13.07 -1.15
CA LEU A 60 7.20 11.68 -1.30
C LEU A 60 6.09 11.35 -0.31
N ASN A 61 5.22 10.41 -0.70
CA ASN A 61 4.21 9.87 0.19
C ASN A 61 4.69 8.54 0.79
N THR A 62 4.29 8.26 2.02
CA THR A 62 4.52 6.96 2.66
C THR A 62 3.21 6.39 3.16
N VAL A 63 3.04 5.06 3.06
CA VAL A 63 1.86 4.41 3.67
C VAL A 63 1.87 4.58 5.19
N CYS A 64 3.06 4.77 5.78
CA CYS A 64 3.23 4.99 7.20
C CYS A 64 2.46 6.23 7.67
N GLU A 65 2.53 7.32 6.91
CA GLU A 65 1.81 8.57 7.21
C GLU A 65 0.36 8.51 6.72
N GLU A 66 0.14 8.10 5.47
CA GLU A 66 -1.18 8.16 4.83
C GLU A 66 -2.18 7.14 5.38
N ALA A 67 -1.71 6.01 5.90
CA ALA A 67 -2.55 5.02 6.57
C ALA A 67 -2.59 5.18 8.10
N MET A 68 -1.98 6.24 8.66
CA MET A 68 -1.89 6.47 10.11
C MET A 68 -1.31 5.27 10.86
N CYS A 69 -0.16 4.76 10.37
CA CYS A 69 0.41 3.52 10.87
C CYS A 69 0.88 3.69 12.33
N PRO A 70 0.40 2.83 13.26
CA PRO A 70 0.82 2.89 14.66
C PRO A 70 2.32 2.56 14.85
N ASN A 71 2.92 1.84 13.89
CA ASN A 71 4.29 1.36 13.96
C ASN A 71 5.29 2.32 13.28
N ILE A 72 4.87 3.51 12.83
CA ILE A 72 5.74 4.44 12.09
C ILE A 72 7.03 4.77 12.84
N ASN A 73 6.94 4.97 14.16
CA ASN A 73 8.10 5.27 15.01
C ASN A 73 9.10 4.11 14.99
N GLU A 74 8.64 2.89 15.22
CA GLU A 74 9.48 1.70 15.23
C GLU A 74 10.12 1.45 13.86
N CYS A 75 9.31 1.43 12.79
CA CYS A 75 9.82 1.14 11.45
C CYS A 75 10.87 2.16 11.00
N TRP A 76 10.59 3.46 11.17
CA TRP A 76 11.51 4.50 10.73
C TRP A 76 12.76 4.60 11.60
N SER A 77 12.65 4.32 12.90
CA SER A 77 13.80 4.20 13.79
C SER A 77 14.75 3.07 13.39
N HIS A 78 14.23 1.97 12.86
CA HIS A 78 15.03 0.87 12.32
C HIS A 78 15.48 1.10 10.86
N GLY A 79 15.26 2.30 10.31
CA GLY A 79 15.61 2.61 8.93
C GLY A 79 14.86 1.74 7.94
N THR A 80 13.55 1.56 8.13
CA THR A 80 12.65 0.93 7.15
C THR A 80 11.53 1.91 6.80
N ALA A 81 11.23 2.04 5.51
CA ALA A 81 10.09 2.82 5.05
C ALA A 81 9.39 2.11 3.89
N THR A 82 8.07 2.33 3.81
CA THR A 82 7.26 1.88 2.69
C THR A 82 6.79 3.11 1.92
N PHE A 83 7.34 3.26 0.71
CA PHE A 83 7.03 4.39 -0.16
C PHE A 83 5.71 4.14 -0.88
N MET A 84 4.84 5.14 -0.90
CA MET A 84 3.57 5.09 -1.61
C MET A 84 3.68 5.92 -2.90
N LEU A 85 3.77 5.21 -4.01
CA LEU A 85 3.87 5.75 -5.36
C LEU A 85 2.50 6.24 -5.86
N LEU A 86 2.53 6.97 -6.98
CA LEU A 86 1.36 7.42 -7.73
C LEU A 86 0.48 8.46 -7.02
N GLY A 87 1.01 9.07 -5.95
CA GLY A 87 0.34 10.08 -5.15
C GLY A 87 -0.37 9.52 -3.91
N ASP A 88 -1.22 10.37 -3.31
CA ASP A 88 -1.91 10.17 -2.03
C ASP A 88 -3.44 10.08 -2.18
N VAL A 89 -3.94 10.04 -3.42
CA VAL A 89 -5.37 9.94 -3.74
C VAL A 89 -5.65 8.68 -4.54
N CYS A 90 -6.48 7.81 -3.96
CA CYS A 90 -6.88 6.54 -4.54
C CYS A 90 -8.18 6.65 -5.33
N THR A 91 -8.22 6.03 -6.51
CA THR A 91 -9.44 5.88 -7.33
C THR A 91 -10.42 4.83 -6.78
N ARG A 92 -10.02 4.14 -5.71
CA ARG A 92 -10.80 3.09 -5.04
C ARG A 92 -11.09 3.43 -3.58
N ALA A 93 -12.13 2.79 -3.06
CA ALA A 93 -12.74 3.08 -1.78
C ALA A 93 -12.84 1.84 -0.89
N CYS A 94 -11.70 1.18 -0.61
CA CYS A 94 -11.64 0.09 0.36
C CYS A 94 -12.09 0.57 1.74
N LYS A 95 -13.03 -0.12 2.39
CA LYS A 95 -13.70 0.36 3.61
C LYS A 95 -12.84 0.32 4.87
N PHE A 96 -11.69 -0.37 4.79
CA PHE A 96 -10.68 -0.42 5.84
C PHE A 96 -9.56 0.62 5.64
N CYS A 97 -9.46 1.19 4.43
CA CYS A 97 -8.32 2.00 4.04
C CYS A 97 -8.55 3.47 4.41
N ALA A 98 -7.55 4.09 5.03
CA ALA A 98 -7.60 5.49 5.42
C ALA A 98 -7.09 6.44 4.32
N VAL A 99 -6.59 5.94 3.19
CA VAL A 99 -6.09 6.80 2.12
C VAL A 99 -7.25 7.59 1.48
N ASP A 100 -6.97 8.85 1.14
CA ASP A 100 -7.95 9.75 0.52
C ASP A 100 -8.49 9.16 -0.79
N THR A 101 -9.79 9.35 -1.05
CA THR A 101 -10.44 8.81 -2.27
C THR A 101 -10.82 9.93 -3.22
N GLY A 102 -10.43 9.81 -4.49
CA GLY A 102 -10.71 10.80 -5.53
C GLY A 102 -10.20 10.34 -6.90
N ASN A 103 -10.14 11.25 -7.86
CA ASN A 103 -9.62 10.95 -9.20
C ASN A 103 -8.50 11.93 -9.57
N PRO A 104 -7.24 11.48 -9.64
CA PRO A 104 -6.10 12.33 -10.01
C PRO A 104 -6.04 12.75 -11.49
N ARG A 105 -6.94 12.24 -12.35
CA ARG A 105 -7.09 12.58 -13.78
C ARG A 105 -5.78 12.51 -14.58
N GLY A 106 -5.03 11.41 -14.40
CA GLY A 106 -3.78 11.16 -15.10
C GLY A 106 -2.58 11.96 -14.58
N ARG A 107 -2.75 12.84 -13.58
CA ARG A 107 -1.63 13.60 -12.99
C ARG A 107 -0.63 12.64 -12.33
N LEU A 108 0.64 12.80 -12.66
CA LEU A 108 1.76 12.00 -12.17
C LEU A 108 3.01 12.85 -12.09
N ASP A 109 3.76 12.72 -11.01
CA ASP A 109 5.11 13.26 -10.92
C ASP A 109 6.09 12.35 -11.66
N LYS A 110 6.52 12.76 -12.86
CA LYS A 110 7.48 11.99 -13.66
C LYS A 110 8.85 11.81 -12.98
N LYS A 111 9.18 12.64 -11.98
CA LYS A 111 10.44 12.55 -11.21
C LYS A 111 10.33 11.64 -9.98
N GLU A 112 9.13 11.19 -9.60
CA GLU A 112 8.91 10.29 -8.44
C GLU A 112 9.84 9.06 -8.47
N PRO A 113 10.07 8.35 -9.59
CA PRO A 113 10.97 7.21 -9.64
C PRO A 113 12.39 7.51 -9.12
N TYR A 114 12.97 8.61 -9.58
CA TYR A 114 14.32 9.02 -9.18
C TYR A 114 14.37 9.55 -7.74
N LYS A 115 13.35 10.33 -7.33
CA LYS A 115 13.23 10.82 -5.94
C LYS A 115 13.20 9.66 -4.94
N VAL A 116 12.45 8.60 -5.24
CA VAL A 116 12.39 7.37 -4.44
C VAL A 116 13.75 6.68 -4.39
N ALA A 117 14.40 6.48 -5.54
CA ALA A 117 15.73 5.87 -5.60
C ALA A 117 16.78 6.63 -4.78
N LEU A 118 16.81 7.95 -4.89
CA LEU A 118 17.72 8.81 -4.11
C LEU A 118 17.39 8.78 -2.61
N SER A 119 16.11 8.72 -2.25
CA SER A 119 15.69 8.61 -0.85
C SER A 119 16.12 7.27 -0.24
N ILE A 120 15.93 6.16 -0.96
CA ILE A 120 16.39 4.82 -0.56
C ILE A 120 17.91 4.81 -0.36
N LYS A 121 18.66 5.44 -1.26
CA LYS A 121 20.12 5.60 -1.13
C LYS A 121 20.51 6.41 0.11
N LYS A 122 19.91 7.59 0.29
CA LYS A 122 20.19 8.49 1.42
C LYS A 122 19.88 7.81 2.76
N MET A 123 18.81 7.02 2.82
CA MET A 123 18.41 6.26 4.01
C MET A 123 19.28 5.02 4.26
N SER A 124 20.10 4.59 3.29
CA SER A 124 20.91 3.36 3.32
C SER A 124 20.07 2.11 3.56
N LEU A 125 18.90 2.01 2.91
CA LEU A 125 18.03 0.85 3.05
C LEU A 125 18.65 -0.38 2.41
N LYS A 126 18.49 -1.53 3.08
CA LYS A 126 18.79 -2.86 2.51
C LYS A 126 17.57 -3.50 1.84
N TYR A 127 16.38 -3.09 2.27
CA TYR A 127 15.10 -3.59 1.81
C TYR A 127 14.12 -2.42 1.69
N ALA A 128 13.49 -2.27 0.53
CA ALA A 128 12.53 -1.22 0.26
C ALA A 128 11.20 -1.83 -0.18
N VAL A 129 10.11 -1.43 0.48
CA VAL A 129 8.75 -1.77 0.04
C VAL A 129 8.20 -0.57 -0.74
N LEU A 130 7.77 -0.84 -1.97
CA LEU A 130 7.08 0.10 -2.83
C LEU A 130 5.62 -0.32 -2.92
N THR A 131 4.71 0.55 -2.51
CA THR A 131 3.26 0.38 -2.69
C THR A 131 2.68 1.59 -3.41
N SER A 132 1.37 1.64 -3.64
CA SER A 132 0.72 2.76 -4.32
C SER A 132 -0.76 2.81 -4.03
N VAL A 133 -1.34 3.95 -4.34
CA VAL A 133 -2.78 4.04 -4.57
C VAL A 133 -3.22 3.31 -5.84
N ASN A 134 -4.52 2.98 -5.96
CA ASN A 134 -5.10 2.56 -7.24
C ASN A 134 -5.24 3.76 -8.18
N ARG A 135 -4.82 3.58 -9.43
CA ARG A 135 -4.93 4.56 -10.52
C ARG A 135 -5.71 4.02 -11.70
N ASP A 136 -6.98 3.70 -11.47
CA ASP A 136 -7.90 3.22 -12.52
C ASP A 136 -8.11 4.29 -13.62
N ASP A 137 -7.69 5.55 -13.39
CA ASP A 137 -7.62 6.63 -14.38
C ASP A 137 -6.46 6.51 -15.39
N LEU A 138 -5.52 5.59 -15.15
CA LEU A 138 -4.40 5.30 -16.07
C LEU A 138 -4.66 4.00 -16.82
N ALA A 139 -4.33 3.98 -18.12
CA ALA A 139 -4.57 2.82 -18.98
C ALA A 139 -3.92 1.51 -18.47
N ASP A 140 -2.71 1.62 -17.89
CA ASP A 140 -1.97 0.50 -17.31
C ASP A 140 -2.09 0.39 -15.78
N GLY A 141 -2.95 1.19 -15.16
CA GLY A 141 -3.12 1.25 -13.70
C GLY A 141 -1.89 1.77 -12.94
N GLY A 142 -0.90 2.37 -13.63
CA GLY A 142 0.36 2.83 -13.05
C GLY A 142 1.50 1.81 -13.05
N ALA A 143 1.32 0.65 -13.68
CA ALA A 143 2.33 -0.41 -13.71
C ALA A 143 3.67 0.03 -14.31
N ARG A 144 3.66 0.86 -15.36
CA ARG A 144 4.91 1.43 -15.93
C ARG A 144 5.62 2.36 -14.96
N HIS A 145 4.87 3.12 -14.18
CA HIS A 145 5.46 4.00 -13.17
C HIS A 145 6.19 3.18 -12.09
N TYR A 146 5.55 2.13 -11.58
CA TYR A 146 6.21 1.17 -10.68
C TYR A 146 7.47 0.58 -11.29
N SER A 147 7.39 0.06 -12.51
CA SER A 147 8.51 -0.57 -13.20
C SER A 147 9.68 0.40 -13.34
N ASN A 148 9.40 1.66 -13.70
CA ASN A 148 10.40 2.73 -13.77
C ASN A 148 11.01 3.05 -12.41
N THR A 149 10.21 3.09 -11.34
CA THR A 149 10.72 3.29 -9.97
C THR A 149 11.64 2.16 -9.55
N ILE A 150 11.24 0.90 -9.76
CA ILE A 150 12.07 -0.26 -9.39
C ILE A 150 13.37 -0.25 -10.18
N LYS A 151 13.33 0.03 -11.49
CA LYS A 151 14.54 0.14 -12.32
C LYS A 151 15.46 1.25 -11.84
N ALA A 152 14.94 2.44 -11.54
CA ALA A 152 15.73 3.54 -10.98
C ALA A 152 16.36 3.16 -9.63
N VAL A 153 15.62 2.45 -8.78
CA VAL A 153 16.13 1.94 -7.50
C VAL A 153 17.26 0.93 -7.71
N LYS A 154 17.10 -0.04 -8.62
CA LYS A 154 18.13 -1.04 -8.93
C LYS A 154 19.36 -0.42 -9.60
N GLU A 155 19.21 0.65 -10.36
CA GLU A 155 20.33 1.40 -10.94
C GLU A 155 21.13 2.15 -9.87
N VAL A 156 20.44 2.88 -8.99
CA VAL A 156 21.07 3.72 -7.95
C VAL A 156 21.58 2.89 -6.76
N CYS A 157 20.89 1.80 -6.44
CA CYS A 157 21.10 0.93 -5.28
C CYS A 157 21.03 -0.55 -5.69
N PRO A 158 21.99 -1.10 -6.46
CA PRO A 158 21.89 -2.44 -7.04
C PRO A 158 21.77 -3.58 -6.04
N LYS A 159 22.23 -3.38 -4.79
CA LYS A 159 22.16 -4.37 -3.72
C LYS A 159 20.87 -4.32 -2.91
N VAL A 160 19.99 -3.34 -3.13
CA VAL A 160 18.75 -3.24 -2.36
C VAL A 160 17.74 -4.25 -2.86
N MET A 161 17.09 -4.94 -1.92
CA MET A 161 15.93 -5.77 -2.20
C MET A 161 14.69 -4.88 -2.32
N VAL A 162 13.87 -5.12 -3.34
CA VAL A 162 12.67 -4.34 -3.65
C VAL A 162 11.45 -5.26 -3.65
N GLU A 163 10.55 -5.00 -2.72
CA GLU A 163 9.20 -5.58 -2.69
C GLU A 163 8.21 -4.60 -3.33
N ALA A 164 7.44 -5.07 -4.31
CA ALA A 164 6.33 -4.32 -4.87
C ALA A 164 5.02 -4.84 -4.28
N LEU A 165 4.39 -4.07 -3.38
CA LEU A 165 3.04 -4.31 -2.87
C LEU A 165 2.02 -3.57 -3.75
N THR A 166 1.45 -4.29 -4.70
CA THR A 166 0.81 -3.71 -5.89
C THR A 166 -0.71 -3.60 -5.78
N PRO A 167 -1.34 -2.70 -6.55
CA PRO A 167 -2.75 -2.83 -6.91
C PRO A 167 -3.02 -4.10 -7.74
N ASP A 168 -4.29 -4.46 -7.93
CA ASP A 168 -4.65 -5.64 -8.74
C ASP A 168 -4.58 -5.38 -10.25
N PHE A 169 -4.37 -4.13 -10.65
CA PHE A 169 -4.39 -3.66 -12.04
C PHE A 169 -5.64 -4.13 -12.82
N GLU A 170 -6.76 -4.35 -12.14
CA GLU A 170 -7.98 -4.93 -12.73
C GLU A 170 -7.72 -6.30 -13.40
N GLY A 171 -6.70 -7.03 -12.94
CA GLY A 171 -6.29 -8.32 -13.51
C GLY A 171 -5.62 -8.22 -14.89
N LYS A 172 -5.29 -7.02 -15.38
CA LYS A 172 -4.71 -6.78 -16.72
C LYS A 172 -3.33 -7.42 -16.83
N ASN A 173 -3.22 -8.44 -17.70
CA ASN A 173 -1.96 -9.17 -17.93
C ASN A 173 -0.80 -8.26 -18.34
N ARG A 174 -1.07 -7.27 -19.20
CA ARG A 174 -0.05 -6.33 -19.67
C ARG A 174 0.56 -5.53 -18.53
N SER A 175 -0.26 -5.03 -17.60
CA SER A 175 0.20 -4.28 -16.43
C SER A 175 1.07 -5.15 -15.51
N ILE A 176 0.59 -6.37 -15.21
CA ILE A 176 1.32 -7.32 -14.37
C ILE A 176 2.68 -7.67 -15.00
N SER A 177 2.71 -7.93 -16.31
CA SER A 177 3.94 -8.29 -17.04
C SER A 177 4.95 -7.13 -17.10
N ILE A 178 4.49 -5.89 -17.31
CA ILE A 178 5.35 -4.69 -17.28
C ILE A 178 6.08 -4.58 -15.94
N LEU A 179 5.36 -4.83 -14.86
CA LEU A 179 5.92 -4.74 -13.53
C LEU A 179 6.90 -5.88 -13.27
N LEU A 180 6.54 -7.13 -13.55
CA LEU A 180 7.43 -8.28 -13.34
C LEU A 180 8.73 -8.21 -14.15
N SER A 181 8.73 -7.46 -15.26
CA SER A 181 9.92 -7.19 -16.07
C SER A 181 10.86 -6.13 -15.46
N SER A 182 10.61 -5.64 -14.24
CA SER A 182 11.42 -4.59 -13.60
C SER A 182 12.55 -5.10 -12.71
N ASN A 183 12.79 -6.42 -12.66
CA ASN A 183 13.78 -7.04 -11.76
C ASN A 183 13.49 -6.79 -10.26
N LEU A 184 12.22 -6.87 -9.86
CA LEU A 184 11.81 -6.82 -8.46
C LEU A 184 12.06 -8.17 -7.78
N ASP A 185 12.27 -8.17 -6.46
CA ASP A 185 12.61 -9.38 -5.72
C ASP A 185 11.37 -10.07 -5.14
N VAL A 186 10.38 -9.28 -4.71
CA VAL A 186 9.10 -9.78 -4.15
C VAL A 186 7.92 -9.09 -4.80
N PHE A 187 7.04 -9.88 -5.43
CA PHE A 187 5.75 -9.44 -5.93
C PHE A 187 4.67 -9.71 -4.87
N ALA A 188 4.15 -8.65 -4.26
CA ALA A 188 3.11 -8.73 -3.25
C ALA A 188 1.77 -8.20 -3.77
N GLN A 189 0.70 -8.93 -3.46
CA GLN A 189 -0.65 -8.43 -3.59
C GLN A 189 -1.55 -9.07 -2.52
N ASN A 190 -2.24 -8.24 -1.75
CA ASN A 190 -2.96 -8.66 -0.57
C ASN A 190 -4.40 -9.07 -0.87
N VAL A 191 -4.79 -10.23 -0.37
CA VAL A 191 -6.20 -10.66 -0.32
C VAL A 191 -6.99 -9.88 0.73
N GLU A 192 -6.31 -9.41 1.78
CA GLU A 192 -6.79 -8.61 2.91
C GLU A 192 -7.79 -9.28 3.84
N THR A 193 -8.72 -10.06 3.30
CA THR A 193 -9.73 -10.78 4.07
C THR A 193 -10.14 -12.06 3.35
N VAL A 194 -10.97 -12.87 4.00
CA VAL A 194 -11.53 -14.08 3.41
C VAL A 194 -12.58 -13.75 2.34
N GLU A 195 -12.79 -14.66 1.39
CA GLU A 195 -13.70 -14.47 0.25
C GLU A 195 -15.08 -13.92 0.65
N ARG A 196 -15.73 -14.54 1.65
CA ARG A 196 -17.05 -14.13 2.17
C ARG A 196 -17.13 -12.67 2.65
N LEU A 197 -16.01 -12.06 3.05
CA LEU A 197 -15.95 -10.68 3.54
C LEU A 197 -15.43 -9.67 2.50
N THR A 198 -14.90 -10.15 1.36
CA THR A 198 -14.20 -9.32 0.37
C THR A 198 -15.04 -8.14 -0.09
N LEU A 199 -16.25 -8.37 -0.61
CA LEU A 199 -17.16 -7.29 -1.07
C LEU A 199 -17.62 -6.34 0.04
N ARG A 200 -17.54 -6.80 1.30
CA ARG A 200 -17.94 -6.01 2.45
C ARG A 200 -16.82 -5.12 2.97
N VAL A 201 -15.56 -5.49 2.75
CA VAL A 201 -14.35 -4.86 3.30
C VAL A 201 -13.58 -4.07 2.23
N ARG A 202 -13.43 -4.62 1.03
CA ARG A 202 -12.64 -4.04 -0.07
C ARG A 202 -13.55 -3.27 -1.04
N ASP A 203 -12.94 -2.50 -1.93
CA ASP A 203 -13.64 -1.89 -3.06
C ASP A 203 -14.30 -3.00 -3.91
N PRO A 204 -15.53 -2.80 -4.44
CA PRO A 204 -16.23 -3.82 -5.24
C PRO A 204 -15.43 -4.33 -6.46
N ARG A 205 -14.50 -3.52 -6.98
CA ARG A 205 -13.61 -3.90 -8.09
C ARG A 205 -12.46 -4.82 -7.67
N ALA A 206 -12.18 -4.95 -6.37
CA ALA A 206 -11.08 -5.75 -5.82
C ALA A 206 -11.57 -7.15 -5.39
N GLY A 207 -11.68 -8.06 -6.35
CA GLY A 207 -12.18 -9.42 -6.13
C GLY A 207 -11.16 -10.36 -5.45
N TYR A 208 -11.67 -11.35 -4.69
CA TYR A 208 -10.84 -12.37 -4.04
C TYR A 208 -10.14 -13.25 -5.08
N GLN A 209 -10.90 -13.88 -5.97
CA GLN A 209 -10.33 -14.70 -7.05
C GLN A 209 -9.44 -13.89 -8.00
N GLN A 210 -9.81 -12.63 -8.29
CA GLN A 210 -8.95 -11.73 -9.07
C GLN A 210 -7.58 -11.55 -8.41
N THR A 211 -7.54 -11.37 -7.09
CA THR A 211 -6.28 -11.26 -6.34
C THR A 211 -5.44 -12.54 -6.47
N LEU A 212 -6.06 -13.71 -6.30
CA LEU A 212 -5.36 -14.99 -6.43
C LEU A 212 -4.82 -15.19 -7.86
N ASN A 213 -5.62 -14.87 -8.87
CA ASN A 213 -5.20 -14.96 -10.27
C ASN A 213 -4.03 -14.01 -10.58
N VAL A 214 -3.96 -12.84 -9.95
CA VAL A 214 -2.83 -11.90 -10.10
C VAL A 214 -1.53 -12.52 -9.54
N LEU A 215 -1.60 -13.14 -8.36
CA LEU A 215 -0.46 -13.82 -7.74
C LEU A 215 0.00 -15.04 -8.55
N GLU A 216 -0.95 -15.86 -9.00
CA GLU A 216 -0.68 -17.02 -9.85
C GLU A 216 -0.01 -16.61 -11.18
N LYS A 217 -0.52 -15.56 -11.83
CA LYS A 217 0.10 -14.99 -13.03
C LYS A 217 1.53 -14.51 -12.78
N ALA A 218 1.79 -13.91 -11.63
CA ALA A 218 3.14 -13.49 -11.28
C ALA A 218 4.11 -14.68 -11.21
N LYS A 219 3.71 -15.78 -10.57
CA LYS A 219 4.52 -17.00 -10.55
C LYS A 219 4.67 -17.68 -11.91
N LYS A 220 3.61 -17.71 -12.72
CA LYS A 220 3.69 -18.25 -14.09
C LYS A 220 4.63 -17.45 -14.98
N PHE A 221 4.65 -16.12 -14.83
CA PHE A 221 5.50 -15.25 -15.63
C PHE A 221 6.98 -15.31 -15.19
N ASN A 222 7.24 -15.35 -13.88
CA ASN A 222 8.58 -15.48 -13.33
C ASN A 222 8.56 -16.45 -12.13
N PRO A 223 8.93 -17.74 -12.33
CA PRO A 223 8.96 -18.73 -11.26
C PRO A 223 9.93 -18.40 -10.12
N ASP A 224 10.93 -17.55 -10.34
CA ASP A 224 11.93 -17.20 -9.34
C ASP A 224 11.51 -16.02 -8.46
N VAL A 225 10.55 -15.19 -8.91
CA VAL A 225 10.08 -14.04 -8.10
C VAL A 225 9.31 -14.54 -6.88
N LEU A 226 9.61 -14.02 -5.69
CA LEU A 226 8.83 -14.40 -4.50
C LEU A 226 7.45 -13.76 -4.57
N THR A 227 6.39 -14.54 -4.35
CA THR A 227 5.02 -14.04 -4.25
C THR A 227 4.56 -13.96 -2.79
N LYS A 228 3.89 -12.87 -2.44
CA LYS A 228 3.47 -12.57 -1.06
C LYS A 228 2.05 -12.02 -1.01
N THR A 229 1.32 -12.37 0.04
CA THR A 229 0.01 -11.81 0.32
C THR A 229 -0.18 -11.64 1.83
N SER A 230 -1.21 -10.91 2.25
CA SER A 230 -1.56 -10.80 3.66
C SER A 230 -3.06 -10.82 3.92
N LEU A 231 -3.41 -11.23 5.13
CA LEU A 231 -4.76 -11.24 5.68
C LEU A 231 -4.80 -10.39 6.94
N MET A 232 -5.74 -9.46 7.02
CA MET A 232 -6.10 -8.79 8.27
C MET A 232 -6.99 -9.70 9.10
N LEU A 233 -6.57 -9.98 10.33
CA LEU A 233 -7.37 -10.70 11.31
C LEU A 233 -8.26 -9.73 12.11
N GLY A 234 -9.33 -10.25 12.70
CA GLY A 234 -10.28 -9.45 13.48
C GLY A 234 -11.53 -9.00 12.74
N LEU A 235 -11.62 -9.23 11.43
CA LEU A 235 -12.79 -8.85 10.64
C LEU A 235 -13.94 -9.89 10.78
N GLY A 236 -15.11 -9.44 11.22
CA GLY A 236 -16.34 -10.24 11.38
C GLY A 236 -16.62 -10.75 12.80
N LYS A 237 -17.89 -11.10 13.08
CA LYS A 237 -18.38 -11.45 14.44
C LYS A 237 -18.02 -12.86 14.95
N GLN A 238 -17.61 -13.79 14.08
CA GLN A 238 -17.25 -15.15 14.49
C GLN A 238 -15.78 -15.22 14.90
N GLN A 239 -15.43 -14.65 16.05
CA GLN A 239 -14.16 -14.93 16.71
C GLN A 239 -14.43 -15.81 17.94
N LYS A 240 -13.94 -17.05 17.92
CA LYS A 240 -13.34 -17.60 19.14
C LYS A 240 -12.26 -16.59 19.51
N ARG A 241 -12.50 -15.86 20.59
CA ARG A 241 -11.78 -14.70 21.10
C ARG A 241 -10.26 -14.88 20.96
N LEU A 242 -9.68 -14.34 19.88
CA LEU A 242 -8.24 -14.14 19.78
C LEU A 242 -7.93 -12.92 20.63
N SER A 243 -7.22 -13.11 21.74
CA SER A 243 -6.96 -12.10 22.77
C SER A 243 -5.94 -11.03 22.38
N ARG A 244 -5.53 -10.93 21.11
CA ARG A 244 -4.48 -10.02 20.65
C ARG A 244 -5.00 -9.01 19.62
N PRO A 245 -4.54 -7.74 19.68
CA PRO A 245 -4.98 -6.66 18.78
C PRO A 245 -4.59 -6.95 17.33
N TRP A 246 -5.40 -6.48 16.36
CA TRP A 246 -5.18 -6.46 14.90
C TRP A 246 -3.78 -6.91 14.41
N TRP A 247 -3.67 -8.15 13.93
CA TRP A 247 -2.48 -8.63 13.23
C TRP A 247 -2.77 -8.76 11.74
N MET A 248 -1.87 -8.25 10.91
CA MET A 248 -1.74 -8.72 9.52
C MET A 248 -0.94 -10.01 9.55
N LEU A 249 -1.57 -11.11 9.18
CA LEU A 249 -0.86 -12.34 8.90
C LEU A 249 -0.27 -12.23 7.51
N THR A 250 1.05 -12.10 7.43
CA THR A 250 1.77 -12.21 6.16
C THR A 250 1.87 -13.68 5.79
N LEU A 251 1.36 -14.03 4.61
CA LEU A 251 1.54 -15.34 4.00
C LEU A 251 2.52 -15.19 2.85
N LEU A 252 3.69 -15.82 2.99
CA LEU A 252 4.52 -16.09 1.82
C LEU A 252 3.78 -17.12 0.98
N ALA A 253 3.30 -16.68 -0.17
CA ALA A 253 2.60 -17.55 -1.10
C ALA A 253 3.66 -18.37 -1.86
N TRP A 254 4.13 -19.44 -1.24
CA TRP A 254 5.09 -20.38 -1.83
C TRP A 254 4.42 -21.40 -2.77
N ARG A 255 3.09 -21.37 -2.91
CA ARG A 255 2.31 -22.51 -3.42
C ARG A 255 1.20 -22.11 -4.42
N PHE A 256 1.46 -21.11 -5.25
CA PHE A 256 0.73 -20.92 -6.51
C PHE A 256 1.62 -21.36 -7.67
#